data_AF-X1MS95-F1
#
_entry.id   AF-X1MS95-F1
#
_cell.length_a   1.000
_cell.length_b   1.000
_cell.length_c   1.000
_cell.angle_alpha   90.00
_cell.angle_beta   90.00
_cell.angle_gamma   90.00
#
_symmetry.space_group_name_H-M   'P 1'
#
loop_
_entity.id
_entity.type
_entity.pdbx_description
1 polymer ?
#
loop_
_entity_poly.entity_id
_entity_poly.type
_entity_poly.pdbx_seq_one_letter_code
_entity_poly.pdbx_strand_id
1 'polypeptide(L)'
;INWDDSSYTGAPLLVDISCSRDGGETYQDIVTSIPDIHSYDWNTLGFPDGTRYIVRVTVHDTLAVGEDISDSLFTINNPGNGVPDVILLAPLSGTVQDTVTIEWWANDADGDILLIDLYAKREGYVDWETIAEDLDNTGEYDWNTFYFHNGDYRLKVVARDNDTCGIDSSLTSITILNDHSPAADVEHIQGGCNSLTLSCLLYNPAQLTGHTYEVRFHPIEKGSAGFNVYYSYDLWDITTSTWIMGYLKSS
;
A
#
# COMPACT_ATOMS: atom_id res chain seq x y z
N ILE A 1 -4.52 -5.91 -34.85
CA ILE A 1 -4.16 -4.49 -34.63
C ILE A 1 -4.25 -3.81 -35.97
N ASN A 2 -4.96 -2.69 -36.06
CA ASN A 2 -5.10 -1.89 -37.29
C ASN A 2 -4.67 -0.46 -37.01
N TRP A 3 -4.12 0.22 -38.01
CA TRP A 3 -3.70 1.61 -37.93
C TRP A 3 -3.91 2.29 -39.29
N ASP A 4 -3.95 3.62 -39.29
CA ASP A 4 -3.95 4.45 -40.48
C ASP A 4 -2.75 5.41 -40.43
N ASP A 5 -2.06 5.57 -41.55
CA ASP A 5 -0.88 6.43 -41.68
C ASP A 5 -0.82 7.10 -43.05
N SER A 6 0.19 7.95 -43.26
CA SER A 6 0.50 8.46 -44.59
C SER A 6 1.99 8.81 -44.73
N SER A 7 2.57 8.48 -45.88
CA SER A 7 3.92 8.92 -46.25
C SER A 7 3.86 10.15 -47.14
N TYR A 8 4.45 11.27 -46.69
CA TYR A 8 4.56 12.49 -47.50
C TYR A 8 5.41 12.26 -48.77
N THR A 9 6.40 11.37 -48.70
CA THR A 9 7.34 11.08 -49.78
C THR A 9 6.88 9.92 -50.67
N GLY A 10 5.92 9.13 -50.20
CA GLY A 10 5.52 7.85 -50.82
C GLY A 10 6.57 6.75 -50.69
N ALA A 11 7.58 6.93 -49.82
CA ALA A 11 8.54 5.89 -49.52
C ALA A 11 7.86 4.71 -48.80
N PRO A 12 8.33 3.46 -49.02
CA PRO A 12 7.83 2.32 -48.26
C PRO A 12 8.16 2.53 -46.77
N LEU A 13 7.13 2.37 -45.94
CA LEU A 13 7.23 2.51 -44.49
C LEU A 13 7.48 1.14 -43.85
N LEU A 14 8.15 1.16 -42.71
CA LEU A 14 8.30 0.06 -41.78
C LEU A 14 7.51 0.36 -40.50
N VAL A 15 7.04 -0.69 -39.84
CA VAL A 15 6.23 -0.58 -38.63
C VAL A 15 6.86 -1.38 -37.50
N ASP A 16 6.93 -0.75 -36.34
CA ASP A 16 7.16 -1.39 -35.05
C ASP A 16 5.85 -1.35 -34.25
N ILE A 17 5.49 -2.46 -33.62
CA ILE A 17 4.31 -2.54 -32.75
C ILE A 17 4.77 -3.01 -31.38
N SER A 18 4.42 -2.25 -30.35
CA SER A 18 4.69 -2.58 -28.96
C SER A 18 3.40 -2.54 -28.15
N CYS A 19 3.35 -3.26 -27.04
CA CYS A 19 2.27 -3.16 -26.06
C CYS A 19 2.81 -2.80 -24.69
N SER A 20 1.97 -2.14 -23.90
CA SER A 20 2.16 -1.94 -22.48
C SER A 20 1.07 -2.69 -21.73
N ARG A 21 1.44 -3.36 -20.63
CA ARG A 21 0.49 -4.03 -19.71
C ARG A 21 0.05 -3.10 -18.56
N ASP A 22 0.81 -2.04 -18.28
CA ASP A 22 0.66 -1.18 -17.10
C ASP A 22 -0.03 0.16 -17.39
N GLY A 23 -0.67 0.29 -18.56
CA GLY A 23 -1.36 1.53 -18.96
C GLY A 23 -0.42 2.60 -19.53
N GLY A 24 0.76 2.19 -20.00
CA GLY A 24 1.72 3.03 -20.74
C GLY A 24 3.00 3.40 -20.01
N GLU A 25 3.24 2.84 -18.82
CA GLU A 25 4.46 3.09 -18.05
C GLU A 25 5.66 2.35 -18.65
N THR A 26 5.47 1.09 -19.05
CA THR A 26 6.48 0.27 -19.71
C THR A 26 5.95 -0.43 -20.96
N TYR A 27 6.81 -0.57 -21.97
CA TYR A 27 6.46 -1.18 -23.25
C TYR A 27 7.36 -2.37 -23.57
N GLN A 28 6.75 -3.39 -24.17
CA GLN A 28 7.41 -4.54 -24.76
C GLN A 28 7.07 -4.61 -26.25
N ASP A 29 8.08 -4.88 -27.09
CA ASP A 29 7.87 -5.06 -28.52
C ASP A 29 7.08 -6.35 -28.80
N ILE A 30 6.03 -6.23 -29.62
CA ILE A 30 5.31 -7.36 -30.21
C ILE A 30 6.04 -7.79 -31.49
N VAL A 31 6.36 -6.82 -32.34
CA VAL A 31 7.08 -7.02 -33.61
C VAL A 31 7.80 -5.74 -34.02
N THR A 32 8.92 -5.88 -34.74
CA THR A 32 9.70 -4.74 -35.23
C THR A 32 10.03 -4.87 -36.71
N SER A 33 10.13 -3.72 -37.38
CA SER A 33 10.58 -3.53 -38.75
C SER A 33 9.82 -4.38 -39.78
N ILE A 34 8.49 -4.49 -39.62
CA ILE A 34 7.64 -5.17 -40.60
C ILE A 34 7.23 -4.21 -41.73
N PRO A 35 6.94 -4.71 -42.94
CA PRO A 35 6.34 -3.89 -43.98
C PRO A 35 5.00 -3.32 -43.52
N ASP A 36 4.76 -2.06 -43.85
CA ASP A 36 3.49 -1.41 -43.57
C ASP A 36 2.37 -1.94 -44.49
N ILE A 37 1.45 -2.70 -43.89
CA ILE A 37 0.25 -3.23 -44.53
C ILE A 37 -1.02 -2.83 -43.76
N HIS A 38 -0.94 -1.80 -42.90
CA HIS A 38 -2.02 -1.24 -42.08
C HIS A 38 -2.71 -2.22 -41.11
N SER A 39 -2.17 -3.43 -40.96
CA SER A 39 -2.73 -4.46 -40.08
C SER A 39 -1.68 -5.46 -39.59
N TYR A 40 -1.91 -5.99 -38.39
CA TYR A 40 -1.10 -7.05 -37.80
C TYR A 40 -1.97 -8.00 -36.98
N ASP A 41 -1.91 -9.28 -37.31
CA ASP A 41 -2.57 -10.35 -36.56
C ASP A 41 -1.72 -10.72 -35.34
N TRP A 42 -2.19 -10.33 -34.16
CA TRP A 42 -1.47 -10.53 -32.90
C TRP A 42 -1.96 -11.78 -32.16
N ASN A 43 -1.03 -12.69 -31.85
CA ASN A 43 -1.26 -13.80 -30.95
C ASN A 43 -0.90 -13.41 -29.51
N THR A 44 -1.89 -13.34 -28.62
CA THR A 44 -1.73 -12.91 -27.22
C THR A 44 -1.30 -14.01 -26.26
N LEU A 45 -1.24 -15.28 -26.68
CA LEU A 45 -0.94 -16.42 -25.79
C LEU A 45 0.44 -16.34 -25.12
N GLY A 46 1.36 -15.54 -25.67
CA GLY A 46 2.68 -15.30 -25.09
C GLY A 46 2.74 -14.12 -24.11
N PHE A 47 1.62 -13.44 -23.87
CA PHE A 47 1.51 -12.26 -23.01
C PHE A 47 0.66 -12.60 -21.79
N PRO A 48 1.06 -12.18 -20.56
CA PRO A 48 0.25 -12.40 -19.38
C PRO A 48 -1.14 -11.79 -19.52
N ASP A 49 -2.12 -12.34 -18.80
CA ASP A 49 -3.43 -11.72 -18.70
C ASP A 49 -3.31 -10.36 -18.00
N GLY A 50 -4.22 -9.44 -18.29
CA GLY A 50 -4.21 -8.10 -17.70
C GLY A 50 -5.29 -7.21 -18.31
N THR A 51 -5.67 -6.17 -17.57
CA THR A 51 -6.84 -5.33 -17.85
C THR A 51 -6.48 -3.91 -18.29
N ARG A 52 -5.18 -3.59 -18.31
CA ARG A 52 -4.65 -2.25 -18.60
C ARG A 52 -3.76 -2.23 -19.85
N TYR A 53 -4.02 -3.13 -20.80
CA TYR A 53 -3.21 -3.16 -22.00
C TYR A 53 -3.47 -1.95 -22.89
N ILE A 54 -2.40 -1.42 -23.48
CA ILE A 54 -2.44 -0.51 -24.62
C ILE A 54 -1.44 -0.97 -25.68
N VAL A 55 -1.69 -0.57 -26.93
CA VAL A 55 -0.77 -0.82 -28.05
C VAL A 55 -0.25 0.50 -28.58
N ARG A 56 1.01 0.51 -28.96
CA ARG A 56 1.68 1.61 -29.65
C ARG A 56 2.20 1.14 -30.99
N VAL A 57 1.86 1.88 -32.03
CA VAL A 57 2.31 1.64 -33.40
C VAL A 57 3.25 2.77 -33.80
N THR A 58 4.47 2.42 -34.19
CA THR A 58 5.47 3.37 -34.67
C THR A 58 5.74 3.07 -36.14
N VAL A 59 5.41 4.00 -37.02
CA VAL A 59 5.60 3.90 -38.47
C VAL A 59 6.77 4.78 -38.87
N HIS A 60 7.73 4.27 -39.63
CA HIS A 60 8.95 5.01 -39.96
C HIS A 60 9.51 4.68 -41.36
N ASP A 61 10.27 5.63 -41.90
CA ASP A 61 11.16 5.43 -43.03
C ASP A 61 12.56 5.97 -42.70
N THR A 62 13.40 6.18 -43.72
CA THR A 62 14.76 6.72 -43.52
C THR A 62 14.82 8.21 -43.17
N LEU A 63 13.69 8.93 -43.23
CA LEU A 63 13.59 10.38 -43.11
C LEU A 63 12.63 10.84 -42.01
N ALA A 64 11.60 10.05 -41.68
CA ALA A 64 10.52 10.41 -40.77
C ALA A 64 10.04 9.24 -39.92
N VAL A 65 9.42 9.58 -38.79
CA VAL A 65 8.74 8.68 -37.87
C VAL A 65 7.41 9.29 -37.45
N GLY A 66 6.39 8.46 -37.36
CA GLY A 66 5.09 8.74 -36.76
C GLY A 66 4.78 7.68 -35.71
N GLU A 67 4.03 8.05 -34.68
CA GLU A 67 3.65 7.17 -33.59
C GLU A 67 2.23 7.46 -33.16
N ASP A 68 1.49 6.41 -32.83
CA ASP A 68 0.18 6.51 -32.20
C ASP A 68 -0.02 5.42 -31.15
N ILE A 69 -0.90 5.70 -30.18
CA ILE A 69 -1.22 4.82 -29.05
C ILE A 69 -2.74 4.59 -29.05
N SER A 70 -3.18 3.36 -28.77
CA SER A 70 -4.61 3.02 -28.70
C SER A 70 -5.39 3.92 -27.73
N ASP A 71 -6.55 4.41 -28.16
CA ASP A 71 -7.40 5.37 -27.43
C ASP A 71 -7.89 4.90 -26.05
N SER A 72 -7.93 3.59 -25.81
CA SER A 72 -8.45 3.01 -24.58
C SER A 72 -7.63 1.82 -24.12
N LEU A 73 -7.63 1.60 -22.80
CA LEU A 73 -7.20 0.33 -22.22
C LEU A 73 -8.04 -0.82 -22.77
N PHE A 74 -7.45 -2.00 -22.90
CA PHE A 74 -8.15 -3.23 -23.21
C PHE A 74 -7.65 -4.39 -22.35
N THR A 75 -8.42 -5.47 -22.33
CA THR A 75 -8.10 -6.69 -21.58
C THR A 75 -7.49 -7.73 -22.49
N ILE A 76 -6.40 -8.33 -22.05
CA ILE A 76 -5.95 -9.65 -22.53
C ILE A 76 -6.40 -10.66 -21.48
N ASN A 77 -7.20 -11.63 -21.92
CA ASN A 77 -7.62 -12.78 -21.16
C ASN A 77 -7.37 -14.03 -22.02
N ASN A 78 -6.31 -14.75 -21.71
CA ASN A 78 -5.98 -16.04 -22.30
C ASN A 78 -6.58 -17.18 -21.46
N PRO A 79 -6.70 -18.40 -22.01
CA PRO A 79 -7.26 -19.52 -21.26
C PRO A 79 -6.51 -19.80 -19.95
N GLY A 80 -7.19 -19.67 -18.81
CA GLY A 80 -6.59 -19.86 -17.49
C GLY A 80 -7.36 -19.08 -16.43
N ASN A 81 -6.72 -18.91 -15.27
CA ASN A 81 -7.06 -17.87 -14.31
C ASN A 81 -5.85 -16.93 -14.24
N GLY A 82 -6.07 -15.66 -14.54
CA GLY A 82 -5.09 -14.60 -14.60
C GLY A 82 -4.71 -14.10 -13.22
N VAL A 83 -3.61 -13.35 -13.14
CA VAL A 83 -3.25 -12.62 -11.92
C VAL A 83 -3.99 -11.29 -11.89
N PRO A 84 -4.68 -10.93 -10.79
CA PRO A 84 -5.36 -9.65 -10.66
C PRO A 84 -4.38 -8.49 -10.84
N ASP A 85 -4.83 -7.44 -11.52
CA ASP A 85 -4.13 -6.17 -11.52
C ASP A 85 -4.52 -5.37 -10.27
N VAL A 86 -3.53 -4.75 -9.63
CA VAL A 86 -3.76 -3.88 -8.49
C VAL A 86 -2.78 -2.72 -8.50
N ILE A 87 -3.24 -1.54 -8.08
CA ILE A 87 -2.43 -0.33 -7.94
C ILE A 87 -2.84 0.38 -6.65
N LEU A 88 -1.85 0.73 -5.84
CA LEU A 88 -2.02 1.63 -4.71
C LEU A 88 -2.07 3.08 -5.22
N LEU A 89 -3.16 3.79 -4.93
CA LEU A 89 -3.37 5.16 -5.40
C LEU A 89 -3.04 6.20 -4.33
N ALA A 90 -3.40 5.93 -3.08
CA ALA A 90 -3.13 6.84 -1.97
C ALA A 90 -3.13 6.11 -0.61
N PRO A 91 -2.43 6.67 0.40
CA PRO A 91 -1.42 7.73 0.28
C PRO A 91 -0.09 7.18 -0.25
N LEU A 92 0.60 7.95 -1.09
CA LEU A 92 1.91 7.55 -1.66
C LEU A 92 3.11 8.22 -0.99
N SER A 93 2.90 9.38 -0.37
CA SER A 93 3.93 10.16 0.32
C SER A 93 3.30 11.16 1.31
N GLY A 94 4.13 11.81 2.11
CA GLY A 94 3.70 12.86 3.05
C GLY A 94 3.41 12.34 4.45
N THR A 95 2.80 13.19 5.28
CA THR A 95 2.47 12.88 6.67
C THR A 95 1.00 12.55 6.82
N VAL A 96 0.69 11.47 7.54
CA VAL A 96 -0.67 11.03 7.88
C VAL A 96 -0.85 10.99 9.38
N GLN A 97 -2.09 11.22 9.84
CA GLN A 97 -2.48 11.25 11.24
C GLN A 97 -3.94 10.84 11.38
N ASP A 98 -4.37 10.49 12.59
CA ASP A 98 -5.74 10.12 12.91
C ASP A 98 -6.27 9.00 11.99
N THR A 99 -7.31 9.28 11.22
CA THR A 99 -7.88 8.40 10.20
C THR A 99 -7.54 8.95 8.82
N VAL A 100 -6.98 8.09 7.97
CA VAL A 100 -6.61 8.40 6.58
C VAL A 100 -7.23 7.37 5.65
N THR A 101 -7.75 7.81 4.51
CA THR A 101 -8.27 6.90 3.49
C THR A 101 -7.12 6.33 2.67
N ILE A 102 -7.06 4.99 2.60
CA ILE A 102 -6.22 4.27 1.64
C ILE A 102 -7.06 4.03 0.39
N GLU A 103 -6.56 4.43 -0.77
CA GLU A 103 -7.23 4.27 -2.06
C GLU A 103 -6.43 3.32 -2.94
N TRP A 104 -7.13 2.45 -3.67
CA TRP A 104 -6.55 1.54 -4.64
C TRP A 104 -7.45 1.36 -5.85
N TRP A 105 -6.88 0.79 -6.90
CA TRP A 105 -7.63 0.26 -8.02
C TRP A 105 -7.24 -1.21 -8.20
N ALA A 106 -8.21 -2.10 -8.40
CA ALA A 106 -7.95 -3.49 -8.71
C ALA A 106 -8.99 -4.03 -9.69
N ASN A 107 -8.55 -4.88 -10.61
CA ASN A 107 -9.41 -5.56 -11.57
C ASN A 107 -8.79 -6.88 -12.01
N ASP A 108 -9.63 -7.79 -12.46
CA ASP A 108 -9.22 -9.12 -12.90
C ASP A 108 -9.61 -9.36 -14.35
N ALA A 109 -8.74 -10.02 -15.11
CA ALA A 109 -8.95 -10.25 -16.54
C ALA A 109 -10.08 -11.26 -16.81
N ASP A 110 -10.31 -12.19 -15.89
CA ASP A 110 -11.36 -13.21 -15.92
C ASP A 110 -12.68 -12.72 -15.31
N GLY A 111 -12.63 -11.58 -14.63
CA GLY A 111 -13.79 -10.96 -13.99
C GLY A 111 -14.13 -11.59 -12.64
N ASP A 112 -13.15 -12.23 -12.01
CA ASP A 112 -13.30 -12.82 -10.69
C ASP A 112 -13.54 -11.76 -9.60
N ILE A 113 -14.22 -12.19 -8.52
CA ILE A 113 -14.42 -11.35 -7.34
C ILE A 113 -13.10 -11.29 -6.59
N LEU A 114 -12.65 -10.07 -6.30
CA LEU A 114 -11.40 -9.81 -5.60
C LEU A 114 -11.62 -9.44 -4.13
N LEU A 115 -10.77 -10.01 -3.27
CA LEU A 115 -10.57 -9.56 -1.90
C LEU A 115 -9.28 -8.74 -1.79
N ILE A 116 -9.29 -7.74 -0.92
CA ILE A 116 -8.18 -6.80 -0.76
C ILE A 116 -7.59 -6.91 0.64
N ASP A 117 -6.26 -7.03 0.69
CA ASP A 117 -5.49 -6.93 1.92
C ASP A 117 -4.55 -5.72 1.87
N LEU A 118 -4.42 -5.04 3.01
CA LEU A 118 -3.65 -3.83 3.18
C LEU A 118 -2.61 -4.03 4.27
N TYR A 119 -1.37 -3.62 3.99
CA TYR A 119 -0.24 -3.78 4.90
C TYR A 119 0.59 -2.50 4.97
N ALA A 120 1.22 -2.27 6.13
CA ALA A 120 2.24 -1.24 6.32
C ALA A 120 3.55 -1.87 6.79
N LYS A 121 4.69 -1.40 6.30
CA LYS A 121 6.01 -1.82 6.79
C LYS A 121 6.78 -0.61 7.27
N ARG A 122 7.15 -0.63 8.55
CA ARG A 122 7.98 0.42 9.16
C ARG A 122 9.39 0.39 8.60
N GLU A 123 9.94 1.55 8.28
CA GLU A 123 11.33 1.67 7.86
C GLU A 123 12.29 1.14 8.95
N GLY A 124 13.26 0.34 8.53
CA GLY A 124 14.17 -0.38 9.44
C GLY A 124 13.66 -1.73 9.96
N TYR A 125 12.41 -2.11 9.67
CA TYR A 125 11.84 -3.42 10.01
C TYR A 125 11.69 -4.30 8.76
N VAL A 126 11.73 -5.62 8.97
CA VAL A 126 11.64 -6.61 7.88
C VAL A 126 10.19 -6.99 7.60
N ASP A 127 9.38 -7.10 8.65
CA ASP A 127 8.03 -7.66 8.57
C ASP A 127 6.99 -6.59 8.19
N TRP A 128 5.97 -7.03 7.46
CA TRP A 128 4.78 -6.24 7.17
C TRP A 128 3.76 -6.40 8.30
N GLU A 129 3.19 -5.29 8.75
CA GLU A 129 2.10 -5.23 9.71
C GLU A 129 0.76 -5.12 8.97
N THR A 130 -0.22 -5.93 9.36
CA THR A 130 -1.57 -5.90 8.77
C THR A 130 -2.32 -4.62 9.14
N ILE A 131 -2.85 -3.92 8.14
CA ILE A 131 -3.82 -2.83 8.30
C ILE A 131 -5.24 -3.42 8.33
N ALA A 132 -5.59 -4.19 7.30
CA ALA A 132 -6.87 -4.86 7.13
C ALA A 132 -6.72 -6.02 6.13
N GLU A 133 -7.56 -7.04 6.23
CA GLU A 133 -7.58 -8.23 5.36
C GLU A 133 -9.03 -8.59 5.00
N ASP A 134 -9.20 -9.32 3.90
CA ASP A 134 -10.48 -9.81 3.40
C ASP A 134 -11.51 -8.68 3.15
N LEU A 135 -11.04 -7.52 2.68
CA LEU A 135 -11.91 -6.41 2.30
C LEU A 135 -12.56 -6.67 0.94
N ASP A 136 -13.80 -6.23 0.77
CA ASP A 136 -14.41 -6.12 -0.56
C ASP A 136 -13.61 -5.10 -1.40
N ASN A 137 -13.48 -5.35 -2.72
CA ASN A 137 -12.81 -4.42 -3.64
C ASN A 137 -13.67 -3.17 -3.94
N THR A 138 -13.81 -2.28 -2.95
CA THR A 138 -14.54 -1.00 -3.04
C THR A 138 -13.69 0.15 -3.57
N GLY A 139 -12.36 0.00 -3.55
CA GLY A 139 -11.39 1.03 -3.97
C GLY A 139 -10.91 1.94 -2.84
N GLU A 140 -11.48 1.84 -1.64
CA GLU A 140 -11.11 2.68 -0.50
C GLU A 140 -11.30 1.99 0.87
N TYR A 141 -10.46 2.36 1.85
CA TYR A 141 -10.55 1.92 3.24
C TYR A 141 -10.09 3.02 4.21
N ASP A 142 -10.90 3.30 5.24
CA ASP A 142 -10.55 4.24 6.30
C ASP A 142 -9.60 3.61 7.32
N TRP A 143 -8.33 3.99 7.25
CA TRP A 143 -7.27 3.49 8.10
C TRP A 143 -7.04 4.38 9.32
N ASN A 144 -7.32 3.83 10.50
CA ASN A 144 -6.95 4.43 11.78
C ASN A 144 -5.46 4.22 12.09
N THR A 145 -4.68 5.29 11.99
CA THR A 145 -3.22 5.26 12.15
C THR A 145 -2.78 5.20 13.62
N PHE A 146 -3.67 5.42 14.59
CA PHE A 146 -3.34 5.31 16.02
C PHE A 146 -2.88 3.91 16.45
N TYR A 147 -3.13 2.89 15.62
CA TYR A 147 -2.67 1.51 15.86
C TYR A 147 -1.25 1.24 15.37
N PHE A 148 -0.56 2.27 14.89
CA PHE A 148 0.80 2.20 14.38
C PHE A 148 1.67 3.25 15.08
N HIS A 149 2.96 2.95 15.20
CA HIS A 149 3.91 3.87 15.80
C HIS A 149 4.15 5.09 14.90
N ASN A 150 4.50 6.22 15.49
CA ASN A 150 5.07 7.32 14.72
C ASN A 150 6.36 6.87 14.02
N GLY A 151 6.52 7.29 12.78
CA GLY A 151 7.66 6.94 11.94
C GLY A 151 7.30 6.76 10.49
N ASP A 152 8.28 6.34 9.69
CA ASP A 152 8.11 6.19 8.26
C ASP A 152 7.69 4.77 7.88
N TYR A 153 6.71 4.66 6.98
CA TYR A 153 6.12 3.41 6.54
C TYR A 153 5.99 3.35 5.02
N ARG A 154 6.21 2.17 4.45
CA ARG A 154 5.73 1.80 3.12
C ARG A 154 4.39 1.11 3.22
N LEU A 155 3.54 1.33 2.24
CA LEU A 155 2.24 0.66 2.13
C LEU A 155 2.29 -0.41 1.05
N LYS A 156 1.46 -1.43 1.21
CA LYS A 156 1.26 -2.52 0.24
C LYS A 156 -0.21 -2.87 0.17
N VAL A 157 -0.70 -3.02 -1.05
CA VAL A 157 -2.02 -3.54 -1.37
C VAL A 157 -1.85 -4.88 -2.07
N VAL A 158 -2.68 -5.85 -1.69
CA VAL A 158 -2.73 -7.16 -2.33
C VAL A 158 -4.18 -7.38 -2.77
N ALA A 159 -4.39 -7.68 -4.05
CA ALA A 159 -5.68 -8.14 -4.56
C ALA A 159 -5.61 -9.64 -4.80
N ARG A 160 -6.57 -10.39 -4.27
CA ARG A 160 -6.61 -11.86 -4.36
C ARG A 160 -7.91 -12.31 -4.98
N ASP A 161 -7.81 -13.23 -5.94
CA ASP A 161 -8.90 -14.10 -6.34
C ASP A 161 -8.84 -15.43 -5.55
N ASN A 162 -9.49 -16.49 -6.02
CA ASN A 162 -9.51 -17.79 -5.33
C ASN A 162 -8.22 -18.61 -5.49
N ASP A 163 -7.40 -18.33 -6.50
CA ASP A 163 -6.19 -19.08 -6.87
C ASP A 163 -4.92 -18.21 -6.86
N THR A 164 -5.02 -16.92 -7.20
CA THR A 164 -3.84 -16.05 -7.40
C THR A 164 -3.92 -14.71 -6.68
N CYS A 165 -2.84 -13.91 -6.75
CA CYS A 165 -2.78 -12.59 -6.14
C CYS A 165 -1.88 -11.62 -6.89
N GLY A 166 -2.38 -10.39 -7.07
CA GLY A 166 -1.65 -9.21 -7.51
C GLY A 166 -1.16 -8.39 -6.32
N ILE A 167 -0.02 -7.71 -6.47
CA ILE A 167 0.58 -6.90 -5.40
C ILE A 167 1.08 -5.58 -5.97
N ASP A 168 0.80 -4.48 -5.26
CA ASP A 168 1.48 -3.21 -5.47
C ASP A 168 1.95 -2.62 -4.13
N SER A 169 3.01 -1.81 -4.16
CA SER A 169 3.62 -1.22 -2.97
C SER A 169 4.14 0.17 -3.23
N SER A 170 4.02 1.04 -2.22
CA SER A 170 4.52 2.40 -2.33
C SER A 170 6.05 2.42 -2.54
N LEU A 171 6.48 3.21 -3.54
CA LEU A 171 7.90 3.40 -3.84
C LEU A 171 8.59 4.27 -2.77
N THR A 172 7.85 5.24 -2.24
CA THR A 172 8.23 6.15 -1.17
C THR A 172 7.50 5.83 0.13
N SER A 173 8.03 6.37 1.22
CA SER A 173 7.43 6.21 2.55
C SER A 173 6.48 7.37 2.85
N ILE A 174 5.42 7.07 3.58
CA ILE A 174 4.62 8.04 4.32
C ILE A 174 5.17 8.15 5.75
N THR A 175 4.91 9.26 6.44
CA THR A 175 5.23 9.43 7.85
C THR A 175 3.93 9.40 8.66
N ILE A 176 3.81 8.46 9.60
CA ILE A 176 2.74 8.49 10.61
C ILE A 176 3.18 9.43 11.72
N LEU A 177 2.33 10.41 12.04
CA LEU A 177 2.56 11.36 13.14
C LEU A 177 1.27 11.62 13.92
N ASN A 178 1.03 10.82 14.95
CA ASN A 178 -0.11 10.96 15.86
C ASN A 178 0.23 11.77 17.12
N ASP A 179 1.16 12.73 17.00
CA ASP A 179 1.54 13.59 18.12
C ASP A 179 0.40 14.57 18.43
N HIS A 180 -0.25 14.36 19.57
CA HIS A 180 -1.02 15.42 20.20
C HIS A 180 -0.05 16.32 20.94
N SER A 181 -0.02 17.61 20.57
CA SER A 181 0.59 18.60 21.46
C SER A 181 -0.04 18.42 22.84
N PRO A 182 0.77 18.26 23.91
CA PRO A 182 0.18 18.13 25.23
C PRO A 182 -0.67 19.37 25.48
N ALA A 183 -1.88 19.20 26.00
CA ALA A 183 -2.80 20.31 26.24
C ALA A 183 -2.23 21.37 27.22
N ALA A 184 -1.09 21.07 27.84
CA ALA A 184 -0.28 21.97 28.66
C ALA A 184 1.21 21.57 28.56
N ASP A 185 2.10 22.51 28.84
CA ASP A 185 3.53 22.21 29.01
C ASP A 185 3.74 21.17 30.12
N VAL A 186 4.50 20.12 29.83
CA VAL A 186 4.90 19.13 30.85
C VAL A 186 6.04 19.73 31.67
N GLU A 187 5.69 20.47 32.71
CA GLU A 187 6.65 20.97 33.68
C GLU A 187 6.94 19.88 34.72
N HIS A 188 8.18 19.37 34.76
CA HIS A 188 8.62 18.47 35.83
C HIS A 188 8.80 19.29 37.10
N ILE A 189 7.69 19.60 37.78
CA ILE A 189 7.72 20.20 39.12
C ILE A 189 7.67 19.05 40.13
N GLN A 190 8.70 18.99 40.96
CA GLN A 190 8.72 18.16 42.15
C GLN A 190 7.52 18.52 43.05
N GLY A 191 6.43 17.74 42.95
CA GLY A 191 5.27 17.76 43.84
C GLY A 191 4.44 19.05 43.84
N GLY A 192 3.30 19.05 43.14
CA GLY A 192 2.25 20.04 43.39
C GLY A 192 1.25 20.23 42.25
N CYS A 193 0.05 19.66 42.41
CA CYS A 193 -1.23 20.04 41.79
C CYS A 193 -1.20 20.69 40.39
N ASN A 194 -0.98 19.86 39.36
CA ASN A 194 -1.66 19.95 38.05
C ASN A 194 -1.48 18.61 37.31
N SER A 195 -1.91 17.52 37.95
CA SER A 195 -1.71 16.17 37.45
C SER A 195 -2.64 15.86 36.27
N LEU A 196 -2.06 15.45 35.13
CA LEU A 196 -2.68 14.36 34.39
C LEU A 196 -2.72 13.16 35.34
N THR A 197 -3.91 12.82 35.83
CA THR A 197 -4.05 11.64 36.69
C THR A 197 -4.05 10.42 35.79
N LEU A 198 -2.87 9.82 35.60
CA LEU A 198 -2.79 8.44 35.15
C LEU A 198 -3.30 7.58 36.30
N SER A 199 -4.59 7.20 36.24
CA SER A 199 -5.16 6.22 37.17
C SER A 199 -4.66 4.83 36.80
N CYS A 200 -3.41 4.55 37.16
CA CYS A 200 -2.86 3.20 37.11
C CYS A 200 -3.57 2.35 38.18
N LEU A 201 -4.34 1.36 37.74
CA LEU A 201 -4.93 0.37 38.64
C LEU A 201 -3.83 -0.57 39.10
N LEU A 202 -3.47 -0.49 40.38
CA LEU A 202 -2.41 -1.32 40.92
C LEU A 202 -2.94 -2.71 41.30
N TYR A 203 -2.49 -3.73 40.58
CA TYR A 203 -2.74 -5.12 40.91
C TYR A 203 -1.77 -5.54 42.02
N ASN A 204 -2.15 -5.31 43.29
CA ASN A 204 -1.40 -5.66 44.52
C ASN A 204 -0.49 -4.56 45.13
N PRO A 205 -1.05 -3.50 45.74
CA PRO A 205 -0.28 -2.39 46.32
C PRO A 205 0.65 -2.75 47.48
N ALA A 206 0.46 -3.92 48.10
CA ALA A 206 1.35 -4.39 49.16
C ALA A 206 2.77 -4.75 48.67
N GLN A 207 2.96 -4.89 47.36
CA GLN A 207 4.27 -5.14 46.74
C GLN A 207 5.06 -3.86 46.47
N LEU A 208 4.45 -2.69 46.64
CA LEU A 208 5.17 -1.42 46.62
C LEU A 208 5.86 -1.22 47.96
N THR A 209 7.12 -1.60 48.01
CA THR A 209 8.03 -1.30 49.11
C THR A 209 8.64 0.09 48.90
N GLY A 210 9.38 0.64 49.87
CA GLY A 210 10.00 1.97 49.78
C GLY A 210 11.14 2.09 48.75
N HIS A 211 10.95 1.48 47.58
CA HIS A 211 11.88 1.36 46.47
C HIS A 211 11.60 2.44 45.41
N THR A 212 12.54 2.58 44.49
CA THR A 212 12.33 3.38 43.28
C THR A 212 11.78 2.51 42.17
N TYR A 213 10.73 2.98 41.51
CA TYR A 213 10.07 2.29 40.40
C TYR A 213 10.13 3.12 39.12
N GLU A 214 10.21 2.45 37.98
CA GLU A 214 10.08 3.03 36.64
C GLU A 214 8.76 2.54 36.01
N VAL A 215 7.96 3.46 35.47
CA VAL A 215 6.79 3.12 34.65
C VAL A 215 7.22 3.10 33.20
N ARG A 216 7.11 1.95 32.54
CA ARG A 216 7.44 1.80 31.13
C ARG A 216 6.19 1.55 30.32
N PHE A 217 5.82 2.51 29.48
CA PHE A 217 4.71 2.34 28.55
C PHE A 217 5.15 1.47 27.37
N HIS A 218 4.30 0.53 27.01
CA HIS A 218 4.49 -0.31 25.84
C HIS A 218 3.77 0.29 24.62
N PRO A 219 4.12 -0.18 23.42
CA PRO A 219 3.32 0.04 22.22
C PRO A 219 1.82 -0.18 22.43
N ILE A 220 1.00 0.57 21.71
CA ILE A 220 -0.44 0.32 21.65
C ILE A 220 -0.64 -1.04 20.97
N GLU A 221 -1.26 -1.99 21.66
CA GLU A 221 -1.54 -3.30 21.10
C GLU A 221 -2.93 -3.34 20.46
N LYS A 222 -3.02 -3.90 19.25
CA LYS A 222 -4.30 -4.20 18.59
C LYS A 222 -5.00 -5.34 19.34
N GLY A 223 -6.23 -5.11 19.76
CA GLY A 223 -7.08 -6.16 20.30
C GLY A 223 -7.73 -7.00 19.23
N SER A 224 -8.47 -8.03 19.67
CA SER A 224 -9.14 -9.01 18.80
C SER A 224 -10.29 -8.44 17.95
N ALA A 225 -10.64 -7.17 18.12
CA ALA A 225 -11.61 -6.45 17.31
C ALA A 225 -11.02 -5.08 16.93
N GLY A 226 -11.35 -4.57 15.75
CA GLY A 226 -10.70 -3.40 15.13
C GLY A 226 -10.76 -2.07 15.89
N PHE A 227 -11.48 -2.00 17.03
CA PHE A 227 -11.55 -0.81 17.90
C PHE A 227 -10.90 -1.02 19.27
N ASN A 228 -10.49 -2.25 19.60
CA ASN A 228 -9.89 -2.56 20.89
C ASN A 228 -8.42 -2.15 20.83
N VAL A 229 -8.03 -1.17 21.64
CA VAL A 229 -6.62 -0.86 21.92
C VAL A 229 -6.29 -1.17 23.35
N TYR A 230 -5.14 -1.81 23.55
CA TYR A 230 -4.57 -1.97 24.87
C TYR A 230 -3.38 -1.04 25.00
N TYR A 231 -3.45 -0.18 26.00
CA TYR A 231 -2.29 0.52 26.52
C TYR A 231 -1.72 -0.38 27.61
N SER A 232 -0.60 -1.05 27.35
CA SER A 232 0.09 -1.81 28.38
C SER A 232 1.23 -0.97 28.95
N TYR A 233 1.52 -1.16 30.24
CA TYR A 233 2.70 -0.63 30.88
C TYR A 233 3.20 -1.65 31.89
N ASP A 234 4.50 -1.68 32.12
CA ASP A 234 5.08 -2.40 33.23
C ASP A 234 5.60 -1.44 34.31
N LEU A 235 5.63 -1.92 35.55
CA LEU A 235 6.27 -1.23 36.64
C LEU A 235 7.55 -2.00 37.00
N TRP A 236 8.70 -1.40 36.76
CA TRP A 236 10.00 -1.98 37.05
C TRP A 236 10.50 -1.52 38.41
N ASP A 237 10.77 -2.44 39.32
CA ASP A 237 11.48 -2.14 40.56
C ASP A 237 12.98 -2.01 40.27
N ILE A 238 13.47 -0.77 40.25
CA ILE A 238 14.89 -0.47 40.00
C ILE A 238 15.75 -1.03 41.14
N THR A 239 15.21 -1.06 42.35
CA THR A 239 15.95 -1.43 43.57
C THR A 239 16.23 -2.93 43.61
N THR A 240 15.28 -3.75 43.17
CA THR A 240 15.42 -5.21 43.14
C THR A 240 15.65 -5.78 41.75
N SER A 241 15.59 -4.97 40.69
CA SER A 241 15.67 -5.39 39.29
C SER A 241 14.62 -6.45 38.93
N THR A 242 13.37 -6.21 39.30
CA THR A 242 12.24 -7.15 39.08
C THR A 242 11.01 -6.45 38.52
N TRP A 243 10.22 -7.17 37.71
CA TRP A 243 8.95 -6.71 37.16
C TRP A 243 7.81 -6.79 38.19
N ILE A 244 6.95 -5.79 38.21
CA ILE A 244 5.65 -5.79 38.87
C ILE A 244 4.59 -5.61 37.78
N MET A 245 3.66 -6.56 37.68
CA MET A 245 2.64 -6.56 36.62
C MET A 245 1.62 -5.43 36.83
N GLY A 246 1.45 -4.56 35.82
CA GLY A 246 0.40 -3.55 35.74
C GLY A 246 -0.40 -3.72 34.45
N TYR A 247 -1.66 -3.28 34.44
CA TYR A 247 -2.50 -3.22 33.23
C TYR A 247 -3.31 -1.92 33.26
N LEU A 248 -3.45 -1.22 32.13
CA LEU A 248 -4.51 -0.21 31.97
C LEU A 248 -5.73 -0.92 31.39
N LYS A 249 -6.89 -0.69 32.03
CA LYS A 249 -8.17 -0.97 31.41
C LYS A 249 -8.68 0.36 30.87
N SER A 250 -8.87 0.49 29.57
CA SER A 250 -9.64 1.62 29.04
C SER A 250 -11.08 1.50 29.57
N SER A 251 -11.58 2.60 30.11
CA SER A 251 -13.01 2.79 30.43
C SER A 251 -13.70 3.42 29.24
#